data_AF-A0A1H9RBG1-F1
#
_entry.id   AF-A0A1H9RBG1-F1
#
_cell.length_a   1.000
_cell.length_b   1.000
_cell.length_c   1.000
_cell.angle_alpha   90.00
_cell.angle_beta   90.00
_cell.angle_gamma   90.00
#
_symmetry.space_group_name_H-M   'P 1'
#
loop_
_entity.id
_entity.type
_entity.pdbx_description
1 polymer ?
#
loop_
_entity_poly.entity_id
_entity_poly.type
_entity_poly.pdbx_seq_one_letter_code
_entity_poly.pdbx_strand_id
1 'polypeptide(L)'
;MRIRLAALVAAVLTGVVVAPAQAAPTGQIRLDQVGFGTSEQKHAYVLGGAAGTKFSVVDSRGRTVLTGRTGASTGSWSDTFPAVHPIDFSALKRSGTYRIKVGTTTSPVFKVDSLKKLFSPVAHNTVEFFQAQRDGADVIPGRLNRKPAHLTDREALVYEAPVFAGEGGDQIAAPLKPTGVKVDLEGGWFDAGDFVKFTHASSYSTASMLLALRNKHDAALYNEAKFGLKWLDKAFDEKTGTLYAQVGIGTGSEEFGFVGDHDVWRLPEADDELNVKPGDSEYFIKHRPVFRANVAGEKISPNLVGRVAGSFALAAQIEADRNPRAARAYLDKAAQLFALAKTENVGELVTAFPHAYYPEESWTDDMEFGATQLALAAKALHDKRYGQFARAATHWAKEFLATQDPDTLNVYNISALGHADLAKLLKKGVPGAEVTEKQIIGDIQRQLQKGADAAKTSPFRTAANVETWDVGSRTFGYITTAALYQKLTGSKEYATFGTQQRGFALGTNAWGTSLIVGVGTKFPECPHHQAANLSGSVNGGSKVLVGAVINGPNDATLFGDLGEMPPGSVSCTKPYTVEFNSAKSVFADDLRSWPSSEPAIDFTATGVLGFSLIAHS
;
A
#
# COMPACT_ATOMS: atom_id res chain seq x y z
N MET A 1 38.60 46.61 -72.14
CA MET A 1 37.14 46.77 -72.03
C MET A 1 36.73 46.36 -70.62
N ARG A 2 36.54 47.32 -69.70
CA ARG A 2 36.26 47.09 -68.28
C ARG A 2 34.78 47.41 -68.03
N ILE A 3 33.98 46.42 -67.63
CA ILE A 3 32.56 46.58 -67.30
C ILE A 3 32.44 46.79 -65.78
N ARG A 4 31.71 47.83 -65.39
CA ARG A 4 31.49 48.29 -64.01
C ARG A 4 30.42 47.45 -63.32
N LEU A 5 30.67 47.02 -62.09
CA LEU A 5 29.67 46.50 -61.15
C LEU A 5 28.79 47.66 -60.63
N ALA A 6 27.48 47.46 -60.61
CA ALA A 6 26.52 48.26 -59.83
C ALA A 6 26.00 47.39 -58.68
N ALA A 7 26.13 47.88 -57.45
CA ALA A 7 25.65 47.23 -56.23
C ALA A 7 24.16 47.58 -55.99
N LEU A 8 23.32 46.56 -55.80
CA LEU A 8 21.95 46.71 -55.32
C LEU A 8 21.92 46.36 -53.82
N VAL A 9 21.51 47.32 -52.98
CA VAL A 9 21.31 47.13 -51.54
C VAL A 9 19.88 46.65 -51.33
N ALA A 10 19.71 45.41 -50.86
CA ALA A 10 18.42 44.88 -50.40
C ALA A 10 18.31 45.04 -48.87
N ALA A 11 17.36 45.85 -48.43
CA ALA A 11 17.03 46.02 -47.01
C ALA A 11 16.23 44.80 -46.53
N VAL A 12 16.81 44.00 -45.63
CA VAL A 12 16.11 42.91 -44.94
C VAL A 12 15.42 43.50 -43.71
N LEU A 13 14.08 43.62 -43.77
CA LEU A 13 13.23 43.91 -42.62
C LEU A 13 13.10 42.63 -41.78
N THR A 14 13.76 42.60 -40.62
CA THR A 14 13.56 41.57 -39.60
C THR A 14 12.25 41.82 -38.87
N GLY A 15 11.18 41.18 -39.34
CA GLY A 15 9.92 41.10 -38.59
C GLY A 15 10.11 40.22 -37.35
N VAL A 16 10.07 40.83 -36.16
CA VAL A 16 9.97 40.10 -34.90
C VAL A 16 8.58 39.47 -34.84
N VAL A 17 8.48 38.18 -35.14
CA VAL A 17 7.27 37.40 -34.84
C VAL A 17 7.27 37.18 -33.33
N VAL A 18 6.53 38.02 -32.61
CA VAL A 18 6.21 37.78 -31.21
C VAL A 18 5.23 36.62 -31.19
N ALA A 19 5.71 35.43 -30.84
CA ALA A 19 4.83 34.31 -30.52
C ALA A 19 3.86 34.76 -29.43
N PRO A 20 2.54 34.51 -29.55
CA PRO A 20 1.62 34.85 -28.48
C PRO A 20 2.09 34.13 -27.21
N ALA A 21 2.26 34.88 -26.13
CA ALA A 21 2.52 34.31 -24.82
C ALA A 21 1.41 33.29 -24.54
N GLN A 22 1.75 32.00 -24.52
CA GLN A 22 0.86 30.98 -23.98
C GLN A 22 0.45 31.49 -22.60
N ALA A 23 -0.86 31.69 -22.39
CA ALA A 23 -1.38 32.04 -21.09
C ALA A 23 -0.83 31.00 -20.10
N ALA A 24 -0.06 31.46 -19.11
CA ALA A 24 0.44 30.58 -18.07
C ALA A 24 -0.74 29.74 -17.55
N PRO A 25 -0.59 28.42 -17.41
CA PRO A 25 -1.69 27.56 -16.98
C PRO A 25 -2.33 28.18 -15.75
N THR A 26 -3.66 28.19 -15.72
CA THR A 26 -4.41 28.66 -14.55
C THR A 26 -3.88 27.88 -13.35
N GLY A 27 -3.29 28.58 -12.39
CA GLY A 27 -2.61 27.94 -11.26
C GLY A 27 -3.56 26.95 -10.58
N GLN A 28 -3.03 25.83 -10.09
CA GLN A 28 -3.83 24.77 -9.48
C GLN A 28 -3.53 24.68 -7.99
N ILE A 29 -4.55 24.65 -7.13
CA ILE A 29 -4.36 24.46 -5.68
C ILE A 29 -4.56 22.98 -5.34
N ARG A 30 -3.55 22.38 -4.70
CA ARG A 30 -3.53 20.99 -4.24
C ARG A 30 -3.52 20.93 -2.71
N LEU A 31 -4.34 20.06 -2.15
CA LEU A 31 -4.53 19.91 -0.71
C LEU A 31 -5.07 18.52 -0.38
N ASP A 32 -5.02 18.16 0.90
CA ASP A 32 -5.69 16.98 1.46
C ASP A 32 -7.21 17.10 1.25
N GLN A 33 -7.75 16.28 0.35
CA GLN A 33 -9.17 16.33 -0.04
C GLN A 33 -10.13 15.87 1.06
N VAL A 34 -9.64 15.18 2.09
CA VAL A 34 -10.44 14.81 3.26
C VAL A 34 -10.46 15.98 4.24
N GLY A 35 -9.28 16.52 4.56
CA GLY A 35 -9.14 17.74 5.35
C GLY A 35 -8.06 17.68 6.42
N PHE A 36 -8.17 18.57 7.41
CA PHE A 36 -7.13 18.80 8.40
C PHE A 36 -7.68 18.83 9.82
N GLY A 37 -6.93 18.24 10.76
CA GLY A 37 -7.20 18.36 12.19
C GLY A 37 -7.19 19.82 12.65
N THR A 38 -8.05 20.18 13.60
CA THR A 38 -8.09 21.55 14.18
C THR A 38 -6.70 22.00 14.64
N SER A 39 -5.95 21.14 15.34
CA SER A 39 -4.60 21.44 15.85
C SER A 39 -3.45 21.16 14.89
N GLU A 40 -3.70 20.51 13.74
CA GLU A 40 -2.64 20.14 12.81
C GLU A 40 -2.03 21.37 12.10
N GLN A 41 -0.79 21.17 11.63
CA GLN A 41 -0.21 21.99 10.58
C GLN A 41 -0.94 21.70 9.27
N LYS A 42 -1.23 22.74 8.49
CA LYS A 42 -2.09 22.67 7.32
C LYS A 42 -1.40 23.32 6.14
N HIS A 43 -1.09 22.49 5.14
CA HIS A 43 -0.38 22.90 3.95
C HIS A 43 -1.21 22.59 2.71
N ALA A 44 -1.22 23.53 1.78
CA ALA A 44 -1.67 23.36 0.41
C ALA A 44 -0.56 23.89 -0.52
N TYR A 45 -0.64 23.59 -1.80
CA TYR A 45 0.38 23.99 -2.77
C TYR A 45 -0.28 24.56 -4.01
N VAL A 46 0.27 25.64 -4.52
CA VAL A 46 -0.11 26.22 -5.81
C VAL A 46 0.90 25.78 -6.85
N LEU A 47 0.45 25.10 -7.89
CA LEU A 47 1.27 24.86 -9.08
C LEU A 47 1.23 26.12 -9.94
N GLY A 48 2.41 26.66 -10.27
CA GLY A 48 2.57 27.94 -10.95
C GLY A 48 2.30 29.14 -10.04
N GLY A 49 2.23 30.32 -10.66
CA GLY A 49 2.08 31.60 -9.97
C GLY A 49 3.41 32.17 -9.43
N ALA A 50 3.31 33.10 -8.48
CA ALA A 50 4.47 33.76 -7.88
C ALA A 50 4.48 33.64 -6.34
N ALA A 51 5.68 33.65 -5.76
CA ALA A 51 5.86 33.75 -4.31
C ALA A 51 5.24 35.05 -3.77
N GLY A 52 4.80 35.03 -2.52
CA GLY A 52 4.22 36.20 -1.87
C GLY A 52 2.83 36.60 -2.40
N THR A 53 2.21 35.81 -3.27
CA THR A 53 0.85 36.04 -3.78
C THR A 53 -0.14 35.96 -2.63
N LYS A 54 -1.05 36.93 -2.53
CA LYS A 54 -2.07 36.96 -1.47
C LYS A 54 -3.05 35.79 -1.67
N PHE A 55 -3.34 35.08 -0.57
CA PHE A 55 -4.41 34.11 -0.53
C PHE A 55 -5.46 34.48 0.51
N SER A 56 -6.67 33.95 0.35
CA SER A 56 -7.70 33.95 1.37
C SER A 56 -8.27 32.55 1.58
N VAL A 57 -8.65 32.23 2.82
CA VAL A 57 -9.50 31.08 3.13
C VAL A 57 -10.91 31.60 3.36
N VAL A 58 -11.88 31.03 2.65
CA VAL A 58 -13.29 31.40 2.76
C VAL A 58 -14.10 30.24 3.34
N ASP A 59 -15.08 30.55 4.18
CA ASP A 59 -16.04 29.58 4.69
C ASP A 59 -17.13 29.23 3.66
N SER A 60 -18.04 28.31 4.01
CA SER A 60 -19.16 27.89 3.15
C SER A 60 -20.13 29.02 2.78
N ARG A 61 -20.12 30.15 3.49
CA ARG A 61 -20.91 31.35 3.19
C ARG A 61 -20.15 32.37 2.35
N GLY A 62 -18.93 32.04 1.91
CA GLY A 62 -18.07 32.93 1.15
C GLY A 62 -17.35 33.99 1.97
N ARG A 63 -17.43 33.93 3.31
CA ARG A 63 -16.75 34.91 4.17
C ARG A 63 -15.29 34.57 4.31
N THR A 64 -14.41 35.55 4.11
CA THR A 64 -12.98 35.40 4.39
C THR A 64 -12.75 35.22 5.88
N VAL A 65 -12.15 34.09 6.28
CA VAL A 65 -11.84 33.75 7.68
C VAL A 65 -10.34 33.78 7.99
N LEU A 66 -9.51 33.76 6.96
CA LEU A 66 -8.05 33.86 7.07
C LEU A 66 -7.50 34.47 5.78
N THR A 67 -6.42 35.23 5.89
CA THR A 67 -5.63 35.69 4.75
C THR A 67 -4.16 35.45 5.02
N GLY A 68 -3.38 35.25 3.96
CA GLY A 68 -1.93 35.14 4.06
C GLY A 68 -1.27 35.37 2.72
N ARG A 69 -0.02 34.94 2.59
CA ARG A 69 0.75 34.97 1.35
C ARG A 69 1.38 33.61 1.08
N THR A 70 1.49 33.24 -0.20
CA THR A 70 2.20 32.04 -0.62
C THR A 70 3.67 32.14 -0.24
N GLY A 71 4.29 30.99 0.10
CA GLY A 71 5.70 30.91 0.43
C GLY A 71 6.62 30.95 -0.80
N ALA A 72 7.93 30.87 -0.54
CA ALA A 72 8.94 30.68 -1.58
C ALA A 72 8.70 29.37 -2.36
N SER A 73 9.16 29.31 -3.61
CA SER A 73 9.03 28.10 -4.43
C SER A 73 9.71 26.91 -3.73
N THR A 74 9.05 25.76 -3.72
CA THR A 74 9.60 24.47 -3.28
C THR A 74 10.30 23.71 -4.40
N GLY A 75 10.30 24.24 -5.62
CA GLY A 75 10.94 23.62 -6.78
C GLY A 75 10.04 23.65 -8.02
N SER A 76 10.60 23.20 -9.14
CA SER A 76 9.87 22.94 -10.39
C SER A 76 9.27 21.54 -10.37
N TRP A 77 8.05 21.39 -10.92
CA TRP A 77 7.46 20.08 -11.15
C TRP A 77 7.61 19.62 -12.61
N SER A 78 7.35 20.51 -13.56
CA SER A 78 7.46 20.26 -14.99
C SER A 78 7.70 21.57 -15.75
N ASP A 79 7.96 21.51 -17.05
CA ASP A 79 8.08 22.72 -17.89
C ASP A 79 6.80 23.57 -17.85
N THR A 80 5.64 22.91 -17.73
CA THR A 80 4.33 23.55 -17.56
C THR A 80 4.18 24.21 -16.19
N PHE A 81 4.81 23.65 -15.15
CA PHE A 81 4.73 24.11 -13.77
C PHE A 81 6.13 24.33 -13.18
N PRO A 82 6.82 25.42 -13.58
CA PRO A 82 8.22 25.66 -13.22
C PRO A 82 8.44 26.06 -11.75
N ALA A 83 7.35 26.29 -11.01
CA ALA A 83 7.38 26.61 -9.59
C ALA A 83 6.15 26.05 -8.88
N VAL A 84 6.36 25.56 -7.65
CA VAL A 84 5.30 25.16 -6.73
C VAL A 84 5.44 25.99 -5.46
N HIS A 85 4.35 26.62 -5.00
CA HIS A 85 4.38 27.52 -3.85
C HIS A 85 3.51 26.99 -2.70
N PRO A 86 4.05 26.86 -1.48
CA PRO A 86 3.29 26.37 -0.34
C PRO A 86 2.35 27.47 0.20
N ILE A 87 1.22 27.04 0.74
CA ILE A 87 0.27 27.85 1.49
C ILE A 87 0.19 27.25 2.89
N ASP A 88 0.69 27.99 3.88
CA ASP A 88 0.46 27.66 5.28
C ASP A 88 -0.80 28.38 5.77
N PHE A 89 -1.81 27.58 6.15
CA PHE A 89 -3.05 28.07 6.74
C PHE A 89 -3.30 27.42 8.11
N SER A 90 -2.24 27.03 8.80
CA SER A 90 -2.27 26.35 10.09
C SER A 90 -2.93 27.17 11.19
N ALA A 91 -2.97 28.51 11.03
CA ALA A 91 -3.71 29.43 11.89
C ALA A 91 -5.23 29.18 11.87
N LEU A 92 -5.78 28.53 10.84
CA LEU A 92 -7.17 28.10 10.83
C LEU A 92 -7.37 26.92 11.78
N LYS A 93 -8.02 27.19 12.92
CA LYS A 93 -8.31 26.18 13.97
C LYS A 93 -9.79 25.83 14.08
N ARG A 94 -10.67 26.71 13.59
CA ARG A 94 -12.13 26.55 13.69
C ARG A 94 -12.61 25.40 12.80
N SER A 95 -13.42 24.51 13.35
CA SER A 95 -14.06 23.46 12.55
C SER A 95 -15.03 24.07 11.53
N GLY A 96 -15.06 23.50 10.32
CA GLY A 96 -15.90 23.97 9.25
C GLY A 96 -15.48 23.46 7.87
N THR A 97 -16.12 24.01 6.86
CA THR A 97 -15.89 23.68 5.45
C THR A 97 -15.41 24.93 4.72
N TYR A 98 -14.31 24.79 3.98
CA TYR A 98 -13.54 25.91 3.48
C TYR A 98 -13.07 25.72 2.04
N ARG A 99 -12.67 26.83 1.42
CA ARG A 99 -11.89 26.86 0.17
C ARG A 99 -10.74 27.88 0.30
N ILE A 100 -9.64 27.63 -0.39
CA ILE A 100 -8.53 28.58 -0.54
C ILE A 100 -8.69 29.28 -1.89
N LYS A 101 -8.47 30.59 -1.92
CA LYS A 101 -8.45 31.42 -3.14
C LYS A 101 -7.10 32.10 -3.30
N VAL A 102 -6.52 31.99 -4.49
CA VAL A 102 -5.26 32.66 -4.91
C VAL A 102 -5.49 33.25 -6.30
N GLY A 103 -5.55 34.57 -6.41
CA GLY A 103 -5.95 35.22 -7.67
C GLY A 103 -7.33 34.74 -8.13
N THR A 104 -7.42 34.18 -9.33
CA THR A 104 -8.64 33.57 -9.90
C THR A 104 -8.79 32.09 -9.55
N THR A 105 -7.74 31.45 -9.03
CA THR A 105 -7.76 30.03 -8.67
C THR A 105 -8.46 29.81 -7.35
N THR A 106 -9.33 28.80 -7.30
CA THR A 106 -10.00 28.33 -6.08
C THR A 106 -9.75 26.85 -5.89
N SER A 107 -9.42 26.43 -4.66
CA SER A 107 -9.20 25.03 -4.33
C SER A 107 -10.50 24.20 -4.36
N PRO A 108 -10.40 22.87 -4.42
CA PRO A 108 -11.46 21.99 -3.95
C PRO A 108 -11.90 22.35 -2.52
N VAL A 109 -13.09 21.87 -2.15
CA VAL A 109 -13.57 22.00 -0.77
C VAL A 109 -12.73 21.13 0.15
N PHE A 110 -12.41 21.64 1.34
CA PHE A 110 -11.79 20.84 2.40
C PHE A 110 -12.46 21.11 3.74
N LYS A 111 -12.26 20.19 4.69
CA LYS A 111 -12.78 20.31 6.05
C LYS A 111 -11.66 20.61 7.04
N VAL A 112 -12.01 21.33 8.10
CA VAL A 112 -11.25 21.34 9.35
C VAL A 112 -12.17 20.74 10.42
N ASP A 113 -11.74 19.70 11.11
CA ASP A 113 -12.50 19.08 12.20
C ASP A 113 -11.57 18.22 13.09
N SER A 114 -12.13 17.47 14.04
CA SER A 114 -11.38 16.44 14.79
C SER A 114 -10.87 15.35 13.84
N LEU A 115 -9.66 14.83 14.08
CA LEU A 115 -9.08 13.74 13.30
C LEU A 115 -10.00 12.51 13.21
N LYS A 116 -10.67 12.16 14.32
CA LYS A 116 -11.65 11.07 14.35
C LYS A 116 -12.73 11.21 13.28
N LYS A 117 -13.40 12.37 13.21
CA LYS A 117 -14.47 12.63 12.22
C LYS A 117 -13.97 12.62 10.78
N LEU A 118 -12.71 13.02 10.56
CA LEU A 118 -12.12 13.08 9.23
C LEU A 118 -11.68 11.70 8.75
N PHE A 119 -11.01 10.92 9.62
CA PHE A 119 -10.25 9.74 9.19
C PHE A 119 -10.83 8.40 9.63
N SER A 120 -11.78 8.34 10.57
CA SER A 120 -12.54 7.10 10.82
C SER A 120 -13.28 6.60 9.57
N PRO A 121 -13.95 7.46 8.76
CA PRO A 121 -14.55 7.01 7.50
C PRO A 121 -13.53 6.49 6.49
N VAL A 122 -12.33 7.07 6.44
CA VAL A 122 -11.25 6.62 5.53
C VAL A 122 -10.78 5.22 5.94
N ALA A 123 -10.53 4.99 7.23
CA ALA A 123 -10.16 3.67 7.75
C ALA A 123 -11.28 2.61 7.53
N HIS A 124 -12.55 3.02 7.60
CA HIS A 124 -13.67 2.13 7.29
C HIS A 124 -13.72 1.78 5.79
N ASN A 125 -13.52 2.76 4.92
CA ASN A 125 -13.48 2.54 3.47
C ASN A 125 -12.37 1.54 3.10
N THR A 126 -11.19 1.64 3.70
CA THR A 126 -10.10 0.68 3.42
C THR A 126 -10.46 -0.76 3.81
N VAL A 127 -11.33 -0.99 4.81
CA VAL A 127 -11.87 -2.33 5.14
C VAL A 127 -12.84 -2.82 4.06
N GLU A 128 -13.59 -1.91 3.42
CA GLU A 128 -14.50 -2.25 2.32
C GLU A 128 -13.74 -2.80 1.09
N PHE A 129 -12.50 -2.37 0.85
CA PHE A 129 -11.65 -2.97 -0.19
C PHE A 129 -11.34 -4.45 0.10
N PHE A 130 -10.93 -4.80 1.32
CA PHE A 130 -10.71 -6.20 1.70
C PHE A 130 -11.97 -7.06 1.52
N GLN A 131 -13.14 -6.50 1.79
CA GLN A 131 -14.41 -7.18 1.53
C GLN A 131 -14.64 -7.47 0.04
N ALA A 132 -14.22 -6.57 -0.84
CA ALA A 132 -14.28 -6.77 -2.29
C ALA A 132 -13.27 -7.83 -2.79
N GLN A 133 -12.14 -7.96 -2.09
CA GLN A 133 -11.08 -8.94 -2.38
C GLN A 133 -11.36 -10.35 -1.88
N ARG A 134 -12.44 -10.57 -1.11
CA ARG A 134 -12.73 -11.90 -0.58
C ARG A 134 -12.88 -12.92 -1.70
N ASP A 135 -12.39 -14.11 -1.40
CA ASP A 135 -12.52 -15.33 -2.20
C ASP A 135 -13.27 -16.44 -1.42
N GLY A 136 -13.71 -17.49 -2.11
CA GLY A 136 -14.37 -18.67 -1.54
C GLY A 136 -15.86 -18.50 -1.22
N ALA A 137 -16.43 -19.44 -0.48
CA ALA A 137 -17.87 -19.48 -0.16
C ALA A 137 -18.35 -18.29 0.71
N ASP A 138 -17.44 -17.67 1.47
CA ASP A 138 -17.75 -16.61 2.44
C ASP A 138 -17.63 -15.19 1.84
N VAL A 139 -17.64 -15.08 0.51
CA VAL A 139 -17.72 -13.80 -0.21
C VAL A 139 -19.01 -13.06 0.14
N ILE A 140 -18.89 -11.76 0.38
CA ILE A 140 -20.05 -10.88 0.53
C ILE A 140 -20.25 -10.05 -0.74
N PRO A 141 -21.50 -9.74 -1.15
CA PRO A 141 -21.73 -9.03 -2.40
C PRO A 141 -21.08 -7.65 -2.50
N GLY A 142 -21.13 -6.87 -1.41
CA GLY A 142 -20.57 -5.51 -1.38
C GLY A 142 -21.08 -4.60 -2.53
N ARG A 143 -20.31 -3.57 -2.88
CA ARG A 143 -20.63 -2.65 -3.99
C ARG A 143 -20.56 -3.29 -5.37
N LEU A 144 -19.66 -4.25 -5.53
CA LEU A 144 -19.39 -4.91 -6.81
C LEU A 144 -20.33 -6.10 -7.07
N ASN A 145 -21.26 -6.39 -6.15
CA ASN A 145 -22.14 -7.56 -6.23
C ASN A 145 -21.35 -8.87 -6.47
N ARG A 146 -20.22 -9.01 -5.77
CA ARG A 146 -19.34 -10.19 -5.83
C ARG A 146 -20.14 -11.45 -5.47
N LYS A 147 -19.72 -12.57 -6.04
CA LYS A 147 -20.27 -13.89 -5.75
C LYS A 147 -19.17 -14.80 -5.22
N PRO A 148 -19.53 -15.89 -4.52
CA PRO A 148 -18.59 -16.97 -4.24
C PRO A 148 -17.83 -17.39 -5.49
N ALA A 149 -16.53 -17.62 -5.34
CA ALA A 149 -15.61 -17.97 -6.42
C ALA A 149 -14.53 -18.92 -5.91
N HIS A 150 -13.80 -19.55 -6.85
CA HIS A 150 -12.70 -20.49 -6.60
C HIS A 150 -13.04 -21.55 -5.55
N LEU A 151 -14.26 -22.09 -5.63
CA LEU A 151 -14.74 -23.10 -4.68
C LEU A 151 -13.98 -24.43 -4.78
N THR A 152 -13.27 -24.64 -5.88
CA THR A 152 -12.33 -25.76 -6.10
C THR A 152 -11.10 -25.70 -5.20
N ASP A 153 -10.77 -24.54 -4.62
CA ASP A 153 -9.62 -24.36 -3.73
C ASP A 153 -9.72 -25.19 -2.44
N ARG A 154 -10.91 -25.74 -2.12
CA ARG A 154 -11.12 -26.71 -1.02
C ARG A 154 -10.46 -28.06 -1.23
N GLU A 155 -10.11 -28.37 -2.47
CA GLU A 155 -9.39 -29.59 -2.86
C GLU A 155 -8.21 -29.26 -3.79
N ALA A 156 -7.59 -28.10 -3.59
CA ALA A 156 -6.50 -27.62 -4.43
C ALA A 156 -5.32 -28.59 -4.42
N LEU A 157 -4.76 -28.86 -5.61
CA LEU A 157 -3.61 -29.74 -5.76
C LEU A 157 -2.32 -28.94 -5.54
N VAL A 158 -1.41 -29.49 -4.73
CA VAL A 158 -0.13 -28.86 -4.45
C VAL A 158 0.90 -29.26 -5.50
N TYR A 159 1.63 -28.27 -6.00
CA TYR A 159 2.68 -28.41 -7.00
C TYR A 159 4.06 -28.11 -6.41
N GLU A 160 5.11 -28.63 -7.05
CA GLU A 160 6.47 -28.17 -6.81
C GLU A 160 6.61 -26.69 -7.16
N ALA A 161 7.58 -26.00 -6.55
CA ALA A 161 7.87 -24.61 -6.88
C ALA A 161 8.10 -24.47 -8.41
N PRO A 162 7.44 -23.52 -9.09
CA PRO A 162 7.63 -23.34 -10.53
C PRO A 162 9.06 -22.90 -10.83
N VAL A 163 9.54 -23.26 -12.01
CA VAL A 163 10.82 -22.77 -12.52
C VAL A 163 10.54 -21.61 -13.47
N PHE A 164 11.17 -20.47 -13.20
CA PHE A 164 11.02 -19.27 -14.01
C PHE A 164 12.31 -18.92 -14.75
N ALA A 165 12.17 -18.18 -15.85
CA ALA A 165 13.24 -17.60 -16.66
C ALA A 165 12.84 -16.21 -17.18
N GLY A 166 13.65 -15.66 -18.09
CA GLY A 166 13.43 -14.35 -18.71
C GLY A 166 13.93 -13.18 -17.85
N GLU A 167 14.00 -12.00 -18.46
CA GLU A 167 14.55 -10.78 -17.85
C GLU A 167 13.76 -10.30 -16.62
N GLY A 168 12.44 -10.54 -16.60
CA GLY A 168 11.56 -10.25 -15.47
C GLY A 168 11.39 -11.41 -14.48
N GLY A 169 11.98 -12.58 -14.75
CA GLY A 169 11.89 -13.75 -13.88
C GLY A 169 10.48 -14.33 -13.73
N ASP A 170 9.57 -14.07 -14.66
CA ASP A 170 8.16 -14.50 -14.61
C ASP A 170 7.74 -15.40 -15.79
N GLN A 171 8.68 -15.79 -16.64
CA GLN A 171 8.37 -16.74 -17.73
C GLN A 171 8.50 -18.16 -17.21
N ILE A 172 7.41 -18.94 -17.24
CA ILE A 172 7.45 -20.36 -16.86
C ILE A 172 8.41 -21.10 -17.79
N ALA A 173 9.41 -21.76 -17.20
CA ALA A 173 10.50 -22.43 -17.91
C ALA A 173 10.44 -23.97 -17.82
N ALA A 174 9.49 -24.52 -17.06
CA ALA A 174 9.23 -25.96 -17.01
C ALA A 174 7.75 -26.24 -16.71
N PRO A 175 7.20 -27.40 -17.14
CA PRO A 175 5.84 -27.78 -16.78
C PRO A 175 5.64 -27.86 -15.26
N LEU A 176 4.47 -27.41 -14.78
CA LEU A 176 4.11 -27.52 -13.37
C LEU A 176 3.99 -29.00 -12.96
N LYS A 177 4.67 -29.39 -11.88
CA LYS A 177 4.74 -30.78 -11.40
C LYS A 177 3.86 -30.99 -10.17
N PRO A 178 2.78 -31.78 -10.24
CA PRO A 178 1.92 -32.04 -9.09
C PRO A 178 2.60 -32.98 -8.09
N THR A 179 2.42 -32.70 -6.81
CA THR A 179 2.96 -33.52 -5.71
C THR A 179 2.00 -34.65 -5.28
N GLY A 180 0.77 -34.65 -5.78
CA GLY A 180 -0.30 -35.56 -5.37
C GLY A 180 -0.99 -35.21 -4.05
N VAL A 181 -0.50 -34.19 -3.32
CA VAL A 181 -1.12 -33.71 -2.07
C VAL A 181 -2.24 -32.73 -2.40
N LYS A 182 -3.42 -32.93 -1.80
CA LYS A 182 -4.53 -31.97 -1.84
C LYS A 182 -4.67 -31.24 -0.51
N VAL A 183 -5.07 -29.99 -0.58
CA VAL A 183 -5.28 -29.11 0.58
C VAL A 183 -6.55 -28.28 0.42
N ASP A 184 -7.12 -27.83 1.54
CA ASP A 184 -8.16 -26.80 1.54
C ASP A 184 -7.49 -25.44 1.78
N LEU A 185 -7.44 -24.61 0.74
CA LEU A 185 -7.04 -23.20 0.82
C LEU A 185 -8.11 -22.26 0.24
N GLU A 186 -9.38 -22.71 0.26
CA GLU A 186 -10.54 -21.87 -0.07
C GLU A 186 -10.65 -20.69 0.91
N GLY A 187 -10.97 -19.51 0.40
CA GLY A 187 -11.06 -18.27 1.17
C GLY A 187 -9.85 -17.38 0.99
N GLY A 188 -9.69 -16.41 1.90
CA GLY A 188 -8.62 -15.42 1.83
C GLY A 188 -8.96 -14.29 0.85
N TRP A 189 -7.98 -13.42 0.62
CA TRP A 189 -8.13 -12.28 -0.27
C TRP A 189 -7.29 -12.47 -1.52
N PHE A 190 -7.85 -12.08 -2.66
CA PHE A 190 -7.05 -11.77 -3.83
C PHE A 190 -6.05 -10.67 -3.50
N ASP A 191 -4.82 -10.84 -3.98
CA ASP A 191 -3.73 -9.96 -3.61
C ASP A 191 -3.90 -8.56 -4.18
N ALA A 192 -4.25 -8.47 -5.46
CA ALA A 192 -4.30 -7.22 -6.17
C ALA A 192 -5.47 -7.16 -7.17
N GLY A 193 -5.22 -6.67 -8.40
CA GLY A 193 -6.21 -6.61 -9.46
C GLY A 193 -6.54 -7.96 -10.08
N ASP A 194 -5.62 -8.93 -9.91
CA ASP A 194 -5.74 -10.34 -10.26
C ASP A 194 -6.49 -11.17 -9.19
N PHE A 195 -6.42 -12.50 -9.29
CA PHE A 195 -7.02 -13.41 -8.32
C PHE A 195 -6.02 -14.31 -7.59
N VAL A 196 -4.72 -14.04 -7.68
CA VAL A 196 -3.68 -14.83 -6.97
C VAL A 196 -3.72 -14.48 -5.48
N LYS A 197 -3.40 -15.45 -4.62
CA LYS A 197 -3.36 -15.25 -3.16
C LYS A 197 -1.97 -15.57 -2.65
N PHE A 198 -1.34 -14.62 -1.93
CA PHE A 198 -0.03 -14.83 -1.30
C PHE A 198 -0.12 -14.77 0.22
N THR A 199 0.51 -15.73 0.89
CA THR A 199 0.66 -15.74 2.35
C THR A 199 1.47 -14.55 2.84
N HIS A 200 2.46 -14.10 2.05
CA HIS A 200 3.30 -12.94 2.36
C HIS A 200 2.50 -11.65 2.58
N ALA A 201 1.73 -11.22 1.57
CA ALA A 201 0.88 -10.03 1.64
C ALA A 201 -0.35 -10.20 2.54
N SER A 202 -0.97 -11.39 2.55
CA SER A 202 -2.15 -11.67 3.39
C SER A 202 -1.83 -11.63 4.88
N SER A 203 -0.65 -12.10 5.28
CA SER A 203 -0.23 -12.06 6.69
C SER A 203 0.18 -10.65 7.13
N TYR A 204 0.84 -9.86 6.27
CA TYR A 204 1.06 -8.44 6.51
C TYR A 204 -0.26 -7.67 6.69
N SER A 205 -1.23 -7.96 5.82
CA SER A 205 -2.55 -7.34 5.84
C SER A 205 -3.36 -7.70 7.09
N THR A 206 -3.34 -8.98 7.45
CA THR A 206 -4.00 -9.49 8.66
C THR A 206 -3.38 -8.87 9.91
N ALA A 207 -2.05 -8.84 10.01
CA ALA A 207 -1.34 -8.20 11.12
C ALA A 207 -1.70 -6.72 11.25
N SER A 208 -1.70 -5.96 10.16
CA SER A 208 -2.04 -4.53 10.14
C SER A 208 -3.47 -4.27 10.63
N MET A 209 -4.45 -5.07 10.18
CA MET A 209 -5.84 -4.96 10.67
C MET A 209 -5.98 -5.32 12.15
N LEU A 210 -5.30 -6.36 12.62
CA LEU A 210 -5.29 -6.73 14.04
C LEU A 210 -4.63 -5.65 14.91
N LEU A 211 -3.53 -5.05 14.44
CA LEU A 211 -2.88 -3.91 15.10
C LEU A 211 -3.83 -2.70 15.18
N ALA A 212 -4.59 -2.42 14.11
CA ALA A 212 -5.56 -1.34 14.06
C ALA A 212 -6.74 -1.55 15.02
N LEU A 213 -7.18 -2.80 15.15
CA LEU A 213 -8.28 -3.25 16.02
C LEU A 213 -7.86 -3.32 17.50
N ARG A 214 -6.59 -3.60 17.80
CA ARG A 214 -6.09 -3.83 19.16
C ARG A 214 -6.49 -2.70 20.12
N ASN A 215 -7.10 -3.09 21.24
CA ASN A 215 -7.69 -2.19 22.25
C ASN A 215 -8.87 -1.34 21.75
N LYS A 216 -9.57 -1.77 20.69
CA LYS A 216 -10.76 -1.11 20.15
C LYS A 216 -11.88 -2.12 19.88
N HIS A 217 -13.08 -1.57 19.71
CA HIS A 217 -14.23 -2.31 19.21
C HIS A 217 -14.64 -1.73 17.86
N ASP A 218 -14.45 -2.51 16.80
CA ASP A 218 -14.94 -2.24 15.46
C ASP A 218 -15.36 -3.58 14.85
N ALA A 219 -16.66 -3.76 14.61
CA ALA A 219 -17.19 -5.04 14.15
C ALA A 219 -16.80 -5.35 12.70
N ALA A 220 -16.73 -4.33 11.83
CA ALA A 220 -16.35 -4.52 10.44
C ALA A 220 -14.87 -4.93 10.35
N LEU A 221 -13.99 -4.21 11.04
CA LEU A 221 -12.58 -4.53 11.11
C LEU A 221 -12.31 -5.87 11.80
N TYR A 222 -13.04 -6.20 12.86
CA TYR A 222 -12.93 -7.51 13.52
C TYR A 222 -13.33 -8.66 12.61
N ASN A 223 -14.46 -8.54 11.90
CA ASN A 223 -14.93 -9.57 11.00
C ASN A 223 -13.97 -9.76 9.82
N GLU A 224 -13.39 -8.67 9.29
CA GLU A 224 -12.42 -8.75 8.21
C GLU A 224 -11.09 -9.35 8.67
N ALA A 225 -10.52 -8.88 9.79
CA ALA A 225 -9.30 -9.47 10.35
C ALA A 225 -9.46 -10.97 10.65
N LYS A 226 -10.65 -11.38 11.12
CA LYS A 226 -10.99 -12.80 11.35
C LYS A 226 -11.05 -13.59 10.04
N PHE A 227 -11.53 -12.99 8.96
CA PHE A 227 -11.58 -13.62 7.65
C PHE A 227 -10.16 -13.95 7.15
N GLY A 228 -9.22 -12.99 7.24
CA GLY A 228 -7.80 -13.24 6.94
C GLY A 228 -7.16 -14.29 7.85
N LEU A 229 -7.39 -14.21 9.17
CA LEU A 229 -6.89 -15.21 10.12
C LEU A 229 -7.38 -16.63 9.82
N LYS A 230 -8.64 -16.79 9.38
CA LYS A 230 -9.19 -18.10 8.98
C LYS A 230 -8.43 -18.69 7.80
N TRP A 231 -8.01 -17.86 6.86
CA TRP A 231 -7.21 -18.33 5.71
C TRP A 231 -5.77 -18.63 6.11
N LEU A 232 -5.12 -17.80 6.93
CA LEU A 232 -3.79 -18.10 7.47
C LEU A 232 -3.77 -19.40 8.31
N ASP A 233 -4.86 -19.70 9.02
CA ASP A 233 -5.03 -20.95 9.76
C ASP A 233 -5.00 -22.18 8.85
N LYS A 234 -5.56 -22.07 7.64
CA LYS A 234 -5.48 -23.11 6.60
C LYS A 234 -4.11 -23.14 5.92
N ALA A 235 -3.49 -21.99 5.71
CA ALA A 235 -2.18 -21.87 5.07
C ALA A 235 -1.06 -22.55 5.89
N PHE A 236 -1.21 -22.67 7.21
CA PHE A 236 -0.26 -23.39 8.07
C PHE A 236 -0.81 -24.73 8.57
N ASP A 237 -0.31 -25.82 8.00
CA ASP A 237 -0.57 -27.18 8.49
C ASP A 237 0.32 -27.51 9.69
N GLU A 238 -0.24 -27.43 10.89
CA GLU A 238 0.43 -27.75 12.16
C GLU A 238 0.92 -29.20 12.25
N LYS A 239 0.29 -30.14 11.52
CA LYS A 239 0.64 -31.56 11.63
C LYS A 239 1.92 -31.87 10.88
N THR A 240 2.08 -31.29 9.69
CA THR A 240 3.25 -31.51 8.84
C THR A 240 4.34 -30.44 9.03
N GLY A 241 3.99 -29.32 9.68
CA GLY A 241 4.85 -28.15 9.76
C GLY A 241 5.02 -27.47 8.39
N THR A 242 4.04 -27.60 7.50
CA THR A 242 4.08 -27.03 6.15
C THR A 242 3.34 -25.70 6.13
N LEU A 243 3.98 -24.68 5.59
CA LEU A 243 3.34 -23.41 5.23
C LEU A 243 3.14 -23.36 3.72
N TYR A 244 1.93 -23.03 3.28
CA TYR A 244 1.63 -22.77 1.88
C TYR A 244 1.87 -21.29 1.58
N ALA A 245 2.60 -21.00 0.50
CA ALA A 245 3.04 -19.65 0.15
C ALA A 245 2.05 -18.95 -0.78
N GLN A 246 1.44 -19.69 -1.72
CA GLN A 246 0.66 -19.13 -2.80
C GLN A 246 -0.43 -20.07 -3.30
N VAL A 247 -1.54 -19.48 -3.76
CA VAL A 247 -2.63 -20.15 -4.47
C VAL A 247 -2.90 -19.40 -5.78
N GLY A 248 -2.95 -20.12 -6.90
CA GLY A 248 -3.01 -19.53 -8.24
C GLY A 248 -1.62 -19.29 -8.83
N ILE A 249 -1.58 -19.04 -10.14
CA ILE A 249 -0.37 -18.70 -10.90
C ILE A 249 -0.67 -17.46 -11.73
N GLY A 250 0.21 -16.46 -11.66
CA GLY A 250 0.05 -15.18 -12.37
C GLY A 250 0.19 -15.36 -13.88
N THR A 251 1.41 -15.65 -14.32
CA THR A 251 1.72 -15.82 -15.75
C THR A 251 1.57 -17.28 -16.22
N GLY A 252 0.91 -17.47 -17.36
CA GLY A 252 0.79 -18.75 -18.04
C GLY A 252 2.01 -19.15 -18.86
N SER A 253 1.82 -20.08 -19.79
CA SER A 253 2.85 -20.50 -20.73
C SER A 253 2.23 -20.99 -22.04
N GLU A 254 2.50 -20.29 -23.13
CA GLU A 254 2.18 -20.78 -24.47
C GLU A 254 2.91 -22.09 -24.78
N GLU A 255 4.18 -22.22 -24.36
CA GLU A 255 5.00 -23.42 -24.56
C GLU A 255 4.40 -24.66 -23.88
N PHE A 256 3.92 -24.50 -22.65
CA PHE A 256 3.32 -25.59 -21.88
C PHE A 256 1.78 -25.63 -21.96
N GLY A 257 1.19 -24.78 -22.82
CA GLY A 257 -0.20 -24.84 -23.22
C GLY A 257 -1.22 -24.46 -22.15
N PHE A 258 -0.90 -23.52 -21.25
CA PHE A 258 -1.85 -23.04 -20.23
C PHE A 258 -1.81 -21.52 -20.05
N VAL A 259 -2.91 -20.96 -19.56
CA VAL A 259 -3.02 -19.54 -19.17
C VAL A 259 -3.01 -19.39 -17.65
N GLY A 260 -2.44 -18.30 -17.17
CA GLY A 260 -2.48 -17.86 -15.77
C GLY A 260 -3.47 -16.70 -15.55
N ASP A 261 -3.57 -16.25 -14.30
CA ASP A 261 -4.48 -15.17 -13.90
C ASP A 261 -4.24 -13.83 -14.63
N HIS A 262 -3.01 -13.56 -15.06
CA HIS A 262 -2.61 -12.34 -15.76
C HIS A 262 -2.95 -12.37 -17.26
N ASP A 263 -3.19 -13.55 -17.83
CA ASP A 263 -3.43 -13.72 -19.27
C ASP A 263 -4.89 -13.52 -19.67
N VAL A 264 -5.82 -13.58 -18.70
CA VAL A 264 -7.27 -13.58 -18.96
C VAL A 264 -8.02 -12.61 -18.04
N TRP A 265 -8.97 -11.87 -18.62
CA TRP A 265 -9.76 -10.86 -17.92
C TRP A 265 -11.20 -11.33 -17.68
N ARG A 266 -11.56 -11.60 -16.41
CA ARG A 266 -12.83 -12.28 -16.10
C ARG A 266 -13.37 -11.97 -14.71
N LEU A 267 -14.62 -12.38 -14.45
CA LEU A 267 -15.14 -12.46 -13.10
C LEU A 267 -14.74 -13.81 -12.50
N PRO A 268 -14.27 -13.86 -11.25
CA PRO A 268 -13.70 -15.08 -10.67
C PRO A 268 -14.76 -16.16 -10.43
N GLU A 269 -16.05 -15.80 -10.26
CA GLU A 269 -17.12 -16.79 -10.19
C GLU A 269 -17.33 -17.57 -11.51
N ALA A 270 -16.87 -17.03 -12.65
CA ALA A 270 -16.94 -17.73 -13.93
C ALA A 270 -15.95 -18.90 -14.00
N ASP A 271 -14.88 -18.87 -13.19
CA ASP A 271 -13.85 -19.91 -13.18
C ASP A 271 -14.41 -21.25 -12.69
N ASP A 272 -15.36 -21.20 -11.75
CA ASP A 272 -16.04 -22.40 -11.23
C ASP A 272 -16.95 -23.06 -12.29
N GLU A 273 -17.43 -22.29 -13.28
CA GLU A 273 -18.31 -22.77 -14.36
C GLU A 273 -17.54 -23.48 -15.48
N LEU A 274 -16.22 -23.35 -15.54
CA LEU A 274 -15.38 -23.96 -16.58
C LEU A 274 -15.48 -25.49 -16.58
N ASN A 275 -15.63 -26.09 -17.76
CA ASN A 275 -15.61 -27.54 -17.95
C ASN A 275 -14.27 -27.98 -18.55
N VAL A 276 -13.25 -28.08 -17.69
CA VAL A 276 -11.85 -28.33 -18.07
C VAL A 276 -11.32 -29.62 -17.45
N LYS A 277 -10.35 -30.24 -18.12
CA LYS A 277 -9.59 -31.42 -17.65
C LYS A 277 -8.08 -31.13 -17.73
N PRO A 278 -7.23 -31.92 -17.02
CA PRO A 278 -5.78 -31.73 -17.11
C PRO A 278 -5.29 -31.69 -18.56
N GLY A 279 -4.52 -30.66 -18.90
CA GLY A 279 -4.00 -30.41 -20.25
C GLY A 279 -4.82 -29.41 -21.09
N ASP A 280 -6.02 -29.01 -20.64
CA ASP A 280 -6.73 -27.88 -21.24
C ASP A 280 -6.09 -26.55 -20.80
N SER A 281 -6.14 -25.52 -21.65
CA SER A 281 -5.43 -24.26 -21.40
C SER A 281 -5.89 -23.51 -20.16
N GLU A 282 -7.18 -23.54 -19.86
CA GLU A 282 -7.79 -22.90 -18.70
C GLU A 282 -7.84 -23.82 -17.47
N TYR A 283 -7.14 -24.97 -17.49
CA TYR A 283 -7.17 -25.91 -16.37
C TYR A 283 -6.75 -25.23 -15.06
N PHE A 284 -5.69 -24.40 -15.07
CA PHE A 284 -5.20 -23.71 -13.88
C PHE A 284 -6.03 -22.48 -13.48
N ILE A 285 -6.94 -22.02 -14.33
CA ILE A 285 -7.92 -20.99 -13.99
C ILE A 285 -8.96 -21.56 -13.02
N LYS A 286 -9.48 -22.77 -13.30
CA LYS A 286 -10.42 -23.46 -12.41
C LYS A 286 -9.74 -24.24 -11.29
N HIS A 287 -8.69 -24.98 -11.60
CA HIS A 287 -7.95 -25.83 -10.66
C HIS A 287 -6.64 -25.16 -10.28
N ARG A 288 -6.75 -24.09 -9.50
CA ARG A 288 -5.65 -23.21 -9.13
C ARG A 288 -4.55 -23.98 -8.39
N PRO A 289 -3.29 -23.90 -8.83
CA PRO A 289 -2.19 -24.63 -8.19
C PRO A 289 -1.85 -24.00 -6.84
N VAL A 290 -1.40 -24.83 -5.89
CA VAL A 290 -0.86 -24.37 -4.60
C VAL A 290 0.64 -24.61 -4.56
N PHE A 291 1.40 -23.64 -4.05
CA PHE A 291 2.84 -23.74 -3.87
C PHE A 291 3.21 -23.65 -2.38
N ARG A 292 4.15 -24.49 -1.95
CA ARG A 292 4.61 -24.56 -0.54
C ARG A 292 5.79 -23.62 -0.31
N ALA A 293 5.89 -23.08 0.90
CA ALA A 293 7.07 -22.38 1.38
C ALA A 293 8.19 -23.33 1.87
N ASN A 294 7.83 -24.57 2.21
CA ASN A 294 8.77 -25.60 2.66
C ASN A 294 8.25 -27.01 2.34
N VAL A 295 9.16 -27.98 2.26
CA VAL A 295 8.78 -29.40 2.33
C VAL A 295 8.51 -29.77 3.79
N ALA A 296 7.59 -30.70 4.04
CA ALA A 296 7.28 -31.18 5.38
C ALA A 296 8.54 -31.68 6.09
N GLY A 297 8.75 -31.23 7.33
CA GLY A 297 9.96 -31.50 8.12
C GLY A 297 11.11 -30.50 7.92
N GLU A 298 11.06 -29.64 6.89
CA GLU A 298 12.04 -28.57 6.70
C GLU A 298 11.67 -27.30 7.46
N LYS A 299 12.69 -26.46 7.70
CA LYS A 299 12.50 -25.10 8.21
C LYS A 299 11.90 -24.19 7.13
N ILE A 300 11.16 -23.18 7.55
CA ILE A 300 10.42 -22.24 6.69
C ILE A 300 11.19 -20.93 6.58
N SER A 301 11.07 -20.24 5.44
CA SER A 301 11.64 -18.90 5.26
C SER A 301 11.23 -17.96 6.41
N PRO A 302 12.20 -17.28 7.06
CA PRO A 302 11.95 -16.63 8.34
C PRO A 302 11.03 -15.40 8.23
N ASN A 303 11.03 -14.72 7.07
CA ASN A 303 10.14 -13.60 6.79
C ASN A 303 8.66 -14.01 6.90
N LEU A 304 8.26 -15.12 6.28
CA LEU A 304 6.91 -15.68 6.37
C LEU A 304 6.58 -16.15 7.80
N VAL A 305 7.55 -16.78 8.48
CA VAL A 305 7.34 -17.26 9.85
C VAL A 305 7.05 -16.12 10.80
N GLY A 306 7.86 -15.06 10.77
CA GLY A 306 7.72 -13.90 11.66
C GLY A 306 6.35 -13.24 11.55
N ARG A 307 5.90 -12.93 10.33
CA ARG A 307 4.62 -12.26 10.08
C ARG A 307 3.38 -13.12 10.35
N VAL A 308 3.41 -14.41 9.99
CA VAL A 308 2.27 -15.31 10.22
C VAL A 308 2.15 -15.63 11.71
N ALA A 309 3.27 -15.92 12.39
CA ALA A 309 3.27 -16.10 13.85
C ALA A 309 2.84 -14.81 14.56
N GLY A 310 3.28 -13.65 14.09
CA GLY A 310 2.87 -12.34 14.60
C GLY A 310 1.36 -12.12 14.47
N SER A 311 0.75 -12.53 13.36
CA SER A 311 -0.70 -12.45 13.14
C SER A 311 -1.50 -13.31 14.13
N PHE A 312 -1.11 -14.57 14.32
CA PHE A 312 -1.74 -15.42 15.34
C PHE A 312 -1.52 -14.88 16.77
N ALA A 313 -0.33 -14.38 17.08
CA ALA A 313 -0.06 -13.80 18.38
C ALA A 313 -0.87 -12.52 18.64
N LEU A 314 -1.10 -11.68 17.62
CA LEU A 314 -2.01 -10.54 17.72
C LEU A 314 -3.47 -10.98 17.94
N ALA A 315 -3.92 -12.03 17.26
CA ALA A 315 -5.23 -12.64 17.50
C ALA A 315 -5.35 -13.10 18.96
N ALA A 316 -4.32 -13.75 19.49
CA ALA A 316 -4.26 -14.17 20.90
C ALA A 316 -4.38 -12.98 21.86
N GLN A 317 -3.75 -11.84 21.58
CA GLN A 317 -3.89 -10.62 22.38
C GLN A 317 -5.34 -10.11 22.40
N ILE A 318 -6.01 -10.08 21.24
CA ILE A 318 -7.39 -9.58 21.10
C ILE A 318 -8.39 -10.52 21.78
N GLU A 319 -8.18 -11.82 21.66
CA GLU A 319 -9.06 -12.85 22.23
C GLU A 319 -8.78 -13.14 23.70
N ALA A 320 -7.68 -12.64 24.29
CA ALA A 320 -7.28 -12.95 25.67
C ALA A 320 -8.41 -12.71 26.69
N ASP A 321 -9.15 -11.61 26.55
CA ASP A 321 -10.28 -11.27 27.44
C ASP A 321 -11.64 -11.76 26.91
N ARG A 322 -11.73 -12.12 25.62
CA ARG A 322 -13.00 -12.47 24.93
C ARG A 322 -13.24 -13.98 24.89
N ASN A 323 -12.21 -14.72 24.51
CA ASN A 323 -12.20 -16.16 24.38
C ASN A 323 -10.80 -16.70 24.72
N PRO A 324 -10.48 -16.87 26.02
CA PRO A 324 -9.16 -17.31 26.47
C PRO A 324 -8.71 -18.65 25.89
N ARG A 325 -9.65 -19.54 25.55
CA ARG A 325 -9.35 -20.83 24.90
C ARG A 325 -8.84 -20.63 23.48
N ALA A 326 -9.53 -19.82 22.68
CA ALA A 326 -9.07 -19.47 21.33
C ALA A 326 -7.74 -18.71 21.40
N ALA A 327 -7.59 -17.78 22.36
CA ALA A 327 -6.36 -17.04 22.56
C ALA A 327 -5.15 -17.95 22.86
N ARG A 328 -5.34 -18.98 23.71
CA ARG A 328 -4.31 -19.99 23.97
C ARG A 328 -3.96 -20.81 22.72
N ALA A 329 -4.97 -21.25 21.97
CA ALA A 329 -4.74 -21.98 20.71
C ALA A 329 -3.93 -21.15 19.71
N TYR A 330 -4.27 -19.86 19.54
CA TYR A 330 -3.51 -18.95 18.69
C TYR A 330 -2.07 -18.75 19.17
N LEU A 331 -1.85 -18.58 20.49
CA LEU A 331 -0.50 -18.46 21.04
C LEU A 331 0.32 -19.74 20.80
N ASP A 332 -0.26 -20.92 20.97
CA ASP A 332 0.42 -22.19 20.77
C ASP A 332 0.77 -22.42 19.29
N LYS A 333 -0.17 -22.15 18.38
CA LYS A 333 0.07 -22.18 16.93
C LYS A 333 1.18 -21.21 16.51
N ALA A 334 1.11 -19.97 16.99
CA ALA A 334 2.13 -18.96 16.72
C ALA A 334 3.51 -19.42 17.18
N ALA A 335 3.61 -19.98 18.39
CA ALA A 335 4.86 -20.46 18.96
C ALA A 335 5.41 -21.68 18.20
N GLN A 336 4.54 -22.59 17.76
CA GLN A 336 4.92 -23.73 16.93
C GLN A 336 5.50 -23.27 15.59
N LEU A 337 4.80 -22.38 14.88
CA LEU A 337 5.28 -21.83 13.60
C LEU A 337 6.60 -21.07 13.78
N PHE A 338 6.70 -20.23 14.81
CA PHE A 338 7.92 -19.46 15.10
C PHE A 338 9.15 -20.35 15.30
N ALA A 339 8.98 -21.54 15.89
CA ALA A 339 10.06 -22.51 16.08
C ALA A 339 10.53 -23.18 14.76
N LEU A 340 9.76 -23.05 13.67
CA LEU A 340 10.10 -23.59 12.36
C LEU A 340 10.88 -22.60 11.47
N ALA A 341 11.19 -21.39 11.94
CA ALA A 341 12.00 -20.44 11.18
C ALA A 341 13.38 -21.00 10.81
N LYS A 342 13.78 -20.86 9.55
CA LYS A 342 15.15 -21.06 9.07
C LYS A 342 15.93 -19.78 9.34
N THR A 343 16.69 -19.74 10.44
CA THR A 343 17.44 -18.53 10.86
C THR A 343 18.95 -18.66 10.68
N GLU A 344 19.41 -19.79 10.13
CA GLU A 344 20.81 -20.05 9.82
C GLU A 344 20.94 -20.36 8.32
N ASN A 345 22.01 -19.86 7.70
CA ASN A 345 22.25 -20.01 6.25
C ASN A 345 20.99 -19.65 5.43
N VAL A 346 20.40 -18.50 5.77
CA VAL A 346 19.21 -17.97 5.09
C VAL A 346 19.62 -17.64 3.66
N GLY A 347 18.96 -18.30 2.71
CA GLY A 347 19.15 -18.05 1.28
C GLY A 347 18.12 -17.06 0.78
N GLU A 348 17.72 -17.23 -0.47
CA GLU A 348 16.59 -16.49 -1.05
C GLU A 348 15.33 -16.65 -0.19
N LEU A 349 14.68 -15.53 0.13
CA LEU A 349 13.44 -15.53 0.91
C LEU A 349 12.29 -16.01 0.05
N VAL A 350 11.35 -16.75 0.66
CA VAL A 350 10.13 -17.16 -0.04
C VAL A 350 9.08 -16.10 0.23
N THR A 351 8.52 -15.52 -0.84
CA THR A 351 7.50 -14.47 -0.75
C THR A 351 6.30 -14.81 -1.64
N ALA A 352 6.58 -14.98 -2.93
CA ALA A 352 5.67 -15.33 -4.01
C ALA A 352 6.43 -16.15 -5.06
N PHE A 353 5.72 -16.72 -6.03
CA PHE A 353 6.27 -17.42 -7.19
C PHE A 353 5.76 -16.74 -8.47
N PRO A 354 6.64 -16.01 -9.19
CA PRO A 354 8.06 -15.80 -8.91
C PRO A 354 8.29 -14.87 -7.70
N HIS A 355 9.49 -14.99 -7.11
CA HIS A 355 9.88 -14.15 -5.97
C HIS A 355 9.94 -12.66 -6.34
N ALA A 356 10.10 -12.35 -7.63
CA ALA A 356 10.14 -10.99 -8.16
C ALA A 356 8.83 -10.19 -7.96
N TYR A 357 7.70 -10.85 -7.73
CA TYR A 357 6.44 -10.15 -7.39
C TYR A 357 6.52 -9.44 -6.03
N TYR A 358 7.25 -10.03 -5.08
CA TYR A 358 7.52 -9.46 -3.77
C TYR A 358 9.00 -9.67 -3.42
N PRO A 359 9.93 -8.83 -3.94
CA PRO A 359 11.37 -9.03 -3.81
C PRO A 359 11.89 -8.57 -2.44
N GLU A 360 11.44 -9.25 -1.38
CA GLU A 360 11.90 -8.97 -0.02
C GLU A 360 13.32 -9.51 0.23
N GLU A 361 14.15 -8.68 0.88
CA GLU A 361 15.48 -9.07 1.35
C GLU A 361 15.58 -9.02 2.89
N SER A 362 14.69 -8.30 3.56
CA SER A 362 14.63 -8.19 5.03
C SER A 362 13.87 -9.36 5.65
N TRP A 363 14.30 -9.83 6.82
CA TRP A 363 13.62 -10.91 7.54
C TRP A 363 13.83 -10.90 9.05
N THR A 364 14.90 -10.26 9.53
CA THR A 364 15.18 -10.16 10.96
C THR A 364 14.17 -9.24 11.66
N ASP A 365 13.62 -8.26 10.95
CA ASP A 365 12.49 -7.43 11.37
C ASP A 365 11.17 -8.21 11.46
N ASP A 366 10.91 -9.13 10.53
CA ASP A 366 9.77 -10.06 10.64
C ASP A 366 9.88 -10.93 11.89
N MET A 367 11.06 -11.48 12.14
CA MET A 367 11.32 -12.29 13.33
C MET A 367 11.24 -11.46 14.62
N GLU A 368 11.67 -10.20 14.60
CA GLU A 368 11.45 -9.26 15.69
C GLU A 368 9.96 -9.03 15.92
N PHE A 369 9.21 -8.73 14.87
CA PHE A 369 7.79 -8.49 14.94
C PHE A 369 7.07 -9.70 15.54
N GLY A 370 7.29 -10.90 14.99
CA GLY A 370 6.72 -12.15 15.47
C GLY A 370 7.04 -12.42 16.95
N ALA A 371 8.31 -12.30 17.35
CA ALA A 371 8.73 -12.50 18.74
C ALA A 371 8.12 -11.46 19.70
N THR A 372 8.03 -10.20 19.26
CA THR A 372 7.42 -9.12 20.04
C THR A 372 5.94 -9.39 20.28
N GLN A 373 5.20 -9.79 19.25
CA GLN A 373 3.78 -10.09 19.39
C GLN A 373 3.55 -11.37 20.21
N LEU A 374 4.40 -12.40 20.07
CA LEU A 374 4.38 -13.59 20.94
C LEU A 374 4.60 -13.23 22.40
N ALA A 375 5.55 -12.32 22.70
CA ALA A 375 5.78 -11.85 24.06
C ALA A 375 4.56 -11.11 24.61
N LEU A 376 3.93 -10.23 23.82
CA LEU A 376 2.73 -9.52 24.25
C LEU A 376 1.54 -10.46 24.48
N ALA A 377 1.33 -11.44 23.61
CA ALA A 377 0.30 -12.48 23.77
C ALA A 377 0.53 -13.33 25.02
N ALA A 378 1.75 -13.85 25.19
CA ALA A 378 2.15 -14.61 26.37
C ALA A 378 1.95 -13.81 27.66
N LYS A 379 2.23 -12.50 27.63
CA LYS A 379 2.00 -11.60 28.77
C LYS A 379 0.52 -11.47 29.10
N ALA A 380 -0.33 -11.21 28.09
CA ALA A 380 -1.78 -11.08 28.27
C ALA A 380 -2.40 -12.37 28.84
N LEU A 381 -1.82 -13.52 28.51
CA LEU A 381 -2.30 -14.84 28.89
C LEU A 381 -1.61 -15.42 30.14
N HIS A 382 -0.72 -14.67 30.79
CA HIS A 382 0.11 -15.16 31.91
C HIS A 382 0.87 -16.47 31.59
N ASP A 383 1.38 -16.58 30.36
CA ASP A 383 2.09 -17.76 29.88
C ASP A 383 3.57 -17.74 30.30
N LYS A 384 4.07 -18.90 30.76
CA LYS A 384 5.46 -19.07 31.23
C LYS A 384 6.52 -18.77 30.16
N ARG A 385 6.17 -18.83 28.88
CA ARG A 385 7.07 -18.55 27.74
C ARG A 385 7.34 -17.06 27.53
N TYR A 386 6.64 -16.14 28.23
CA TYR A 386 6.80 -14.69 28.09
C TYR A 386 8.28 -14.24 28.04
N GLY A 387 9.08 -14.66 29.02
CA GLY A 387 10.48 -14.24 29.12
C GLY A 387 11.35 -14.74 27.96
N GLN A 388 11.04 -15.91 27.39
CA GLN A 388 11.73 -16.44 26.21
C GLN A 388 11.43 -15.58 24.98
N PHE A 389 10.15 -15.31 24.72
CA PHE A 389 9.74 -14.50 23.57
C PHE A 389 10.24 -13.05 23.68
N ALA A 390 10.21 -12.47 24.88
CA ALA A 390 10.72 -11.11 25.09
C ALA A 390 12.22 -11.01 24.80
N ARG A 391 13.03 -12.01 25.19
CA ARG A 391 14.46 -12.05 24.84
C ARG A 391 14.68 -12.25 23.34
N ALA A 392 13.93 -13.16 22.72
CA ALA A 392 13.99 -13.36 21.27
C ALA A 392 13.66 -12.07 20.51
N ALA A 393 12.67 -11.30 20.96
CA ALA A 393 12.34 -10.01 20.37
C ALA A 393 13.53 -9.03 20.42
N THR A 394 14.22 -8.93 21.58
CA THR A 394 15.39 -8.07 21.69
C THR A 394 16.59 -8.55 20.86
N HIS A 395 16.73 -9.86 20.69
CA HIS A 395 17.76 -10.46 19.86
C HIS A 395 17.53 -10.10 18.38
N TRP A 396 16.33 -10.39 17.86
CA TRP A 396 16.00 -10.09 16.47
C TRP A 396 16.03 -8.59 16.15
N ALA A 397 15.62 -7.74 17.09
CA ALA A 397 15.81 -6.30 16.96
C ALA A 397 17.28 -5.90 16.83
N LYS A 398 18.19 -6.53 17.58
CA LYS A 398 19.64 -6.29 17.45
C LYS A 398 20.14 -6.70 16.07
N GLU A 399 19.75 -7.88 15.60
CA GLU A 399 20.15 -8.40 14.30
C GLU A 399 19.63 -7.49 13.17
N PHE A 400 18.37 -7.03 13.26
CA PHE A 400 17.83 -6.06 12.32
C PHE A 400 18.62 -4.73 12.33
N LEU A 401 18.87 -4.15 13.51
CA LEU A 401 19.66 -2.92 13.62
C LEU A 401 21.07 -3.06 13.02
N ALA A 402 21.66 -4.26 13.07
CA ALA A 402 22.97 -4.54 12.50
C ALA A 402 23.00 -4.53 10.96
N THR A 403 21.86 -4.81 10.31
CA THR A 403 21.73 -4.74 8.83
C THR A 403 21.87 -3.33 8.29
N GLN A 404 21.55 -2.31 9.11
CA GLN A 404 21.43 -0.91 8.69
C GLN A 404 20.45 -0.72 7.52
N ASP A 405 19.41 -1.57 7.43
CA ASP A 405 18.37 -1.48 6.41
C ASP A 405 17.84 -0.02 6.33
N PRO A 406 18.00 0.63 5.16
CA PRO A 406 17.64 2.02 4.99
C PRO A 406 16.14 2.18 4.70
N ASP A 407 15.39 1.11 4.49
CA ASP A 407 13.98 1.18 4.15
C ASP A 407 13.10 1.62 5.35
N THR A 408 11.81 1.74 5.10
CA THR A 408 10.77 2.26 5.97
C THR A 408 9.55 1.38 5.84
N LEU A 409 8.64 1.45 6.82
CA LEU A 409 7.45 0.61 6.88
C LEU A 409 6.76 0.38 5.52
N ASN A 410 6.80 -0.85 5.04
CA ASN A 410 6.05 -1.37 3.90
C ASN A 410 5.97 -2.90 4.03
N VAL A 411 5.53 -3.64 3.00
CA VAL A 411 5.40 -5.10 3.07
C VAL A 411 6.75 -5.86 3.19
N TYR A 412 7.85 -5.21 2.78
CA TYR A 412 9.24 -5.72 2.78
C TYR A 412 10.05 -5.34 4.03
N ASN A 413 9.56 -4.34 4.79
CA ASN A 413 10.21 -3.89 6.01
C ASN A 413 9.13 -3.51 7.02
N ILE A 414 8.97 -4.33 8.05
CA ILE A 414 7.95 -4.18 9.10
C ILE A 414 8.52 -3.78 10.45
N SER A 415 9.82 -3.46 10.50
CA SER A 415 10.57 -3.08 11.71
C SER A 415 9.85 -2.03 12.57
N ALA A 416 9.26 -1.00 11.96
CA ALA A 416 8.55 0.04 12.70
C ALA A 416 7.38 -0.51 13.54
N LEU A 417 6.72 -1.59 13.10
CA LEU A 417 5.66 -2.26 13.84
C LEU A 417 6.22 -3.04 15.02
N GLY A 418 7.31 -3.79 14.81
CA GLY A 418 8.03 -4.53 15.85
C GLY A 418 8.60 -3.59 16.92
N HIS A 419 9.42 -2.63 16.50
CA HIS A 419 10.07 -1.63 17.35
C HIS A 419 9.06 -0.86 18.22
N ALA A 420 7.93 -0.42 17.67
CA ALA A 420 6.96 0.39 18.41
C ALA A 420 6.33 -0.36 19.59
N ASP A 421 6.19 -1.68 19.49
CA ASP A 421 5.68 -2.53 20.56
C ASP A 421 6.79 -3.04 21.49
N LEU A 422 7.96 -3.38 20.93
CA LEU A 422 9.13 -3.78 21.71
C LEU A 422 9.60 -2.66 22.64
N ALA A 423 9.52 -1.40 22.23
CA ALA A 423 9.83 -0.24 23.06
C ALA A 423 9.03 -0.23 24.37
N LYS A 424 7.75 -0.62 24.31
CA LYS A 424 6.89 -0.72 25.51
C LYS A 424 7.31 -1.85 26.44
N LEU A 425 7.86 -2.95 25.89
CA LEU A 425 8.41 -4.04 26.68
C LEU A 425 9.73 -3.62 27.33
N LEU A 426 10.65 -3.02 26.57
CA LEU A 426 11.94 -2.53 27.06
C LEU A 426 11.78 -1.48 28.15
N LYS A 427 10.84 -0.55 28.01
CA LYS A 427 10.51 0.44 29.04
C LYS A 427 10.10 -0.19 30.37
N LYS A 428 9.45 -1.36 30.33
CA LYS A 428 9.04 -2.12 31.52
C LYS A 428 10.15 -3.02 32.07
N GLY A 429 11.27 -3.15 31.36
CA GLY A 429 12.38 -4.03 31.69
C GLY A 429 12.22 -5.42 31.08
N VAL A 430 13.17 -5.81 30.22
CA VAL A 430 13.34 -7.18 29.71
C VAL A 430 14.68 -7.71 30.23
N PRO A 431 14.69 -8.70 31.14
CA PRO A 431 15.94 -9.27 31.65
C PRO A 431 16.79 -9.87 30.52
N GLY A 432 18.05 -9.44 30.43
CA GLY A 432 18.98 -9.87 29.38
C GLY A 432 18.71 -9.26 28.00
N ALA A 433 18.02 -8.11 27.93
CA ALA A 433 17.78 -7.41 26.67
C ALA A 433 19.10 -7.09 25.93
N GLU A 434 19.13 -7.39 24.64
CA GLU A 434 20.29 -7.11 23.77
C GLU A 434 20.24 -5.72 23.11
N VAL A 435 19.10 -5.02 23.21
CA VAL A 435 18.88 -3.65 22.73
C VAL A 435 18.19 -2.81 23.80
N THR A 436 18.32 -1.50 23.69
CA THR A 436 17.68 -0.51 24.56
C THR A 436 16.46 0.11 23.88
N GLU A 437 15.51 0.63 24.68
CA GLU A 437 14.36 1.40 24.17
C GLU A 437 14.82 2.56 23.27
N LYS A 438 15.92 3.22 23.64
CA LYS A 438 16.51 4.33 22.87
C LYS A 438 16.98 3.90 21.48
N GLN A 439 17.61 2.72 21.35
CA GLN A 439 18.11 2.24 20.05
C GLN A 439 16.98 2.00 19.07
N ILE A 440 15.92 1.30 19.48
CA ILE A 440 14.79 1.00 18.59
C ILE A 440 13.91 2.21 18.31
N ILE A 441 13.74 3.14 19.27
CA ILE A 441 13.11 4.44 18.97
C ILE A 441 13.98 5.24 17.99
N GLY A 442 15.30 5.16 18.12
CA GLY A 442 16.26 5.78 17.22
C GLY A 442 16.15 5.28 15.78
N ASP A 443 15.82 4.00 15.59
CA ASP A 443 15.54 3.42 14.27
C ASP A 443 14.28 4.01 13.63
N ILE A 444 13.17 4.03 14.39
CA ILE A 444 11.92 4.68 13.95
C ILE A 444 12.17 6.16 13.59
N GLN A 445 12.99 6.87 14.38
CA GLN A 445 13.40 8.24 14.09
C GLN A 445 14.25 8.32 12.81
N ARG A 446 15.19 7.40 12.59
CA ARG A 446 16.00 7.35 11.35
C ARG A 446 15.11 7.24 10.11
N GLN A 447 14.13 6.33 10.13
CA GLN A 447 13.19 6.16 9.03
C GLN A 447 12.45 7.46 8.74
N LEU A 448 11.90 8.11 9.77
CA LEU A 448 11.18 9.38 9.62
C LEU A 448 12.08 10.53 9.19
N GLN A 449 13.31 10.61 9.69
CA GLN A 449 14.28 11.63 9.32
C GLN A 449 14.68 11.50 7.85
N LYS A 450 14.95 10.28 7.37
CA LYS A 450 15.23 10.00 5.95
C LYS A 450 14.09 10.51 5.06
N GLY A 451 12.85 10.18 5.41
CA GLY A 451 11.67 10.65 4.70
C GLY A 451 11.50 12.17 4.75
N ALA A 452 11.72 12.79 5.91
CA ALA A 452 11.64 14.23 6.08
C ALA A 452 12.72 14.97 5.28
N ASP A 453 13.91 14.39 5.14
CA ASP A 453 14.99 14.93 4.31
C ASP A 453 14.68 14.79 2.82
N ALA A 454 14.17 13.63 2.37
CA ALA A 454 13.70 13.45 1.00
C ALA A 454 12.56 14.44 0.64
N ALA A 455 11.60 14.65 1.56
CA ALA A 455 10.53 15.61 1.36
C ALA A 455 11.01 17.06 1.19
N LYS A 456 12.23 17.42 1.63
CA LYS A 456 12.77 18.77 1.42
C LYS A 456 13.08 19.08 -0.05
N THR A 457 13.32 18.07 -0.87
CA THR A 457 13.64 18.25 -2.31
C THR A 457 12.42 18.09 -3.20
N SER A 458 11.34 17.49 -2.69
CA SER A 458 10.08 17.34 -3.41
C SER A 458 9.27 18.66 -3.46
N PRO A 459 8.81 19.11 -4.64
CA PRO A 459 7.92 20.28 -4.75
C PRO A 459 6.64 20.15 -3.92
N PHE A 460 6.12 18.93 -3.74
CA PHE A 460 4.93 18.64 -2.94
C PHE A 460 5.23 18.12 -1.53
N ARG A 461 6.49 18.12 -1.10
CA ARG A 461 6.93 17.57 0.19
C ARG A 461 6.57 16.09 0.40
N THR A 462 6.48 15.31 -0.68
CA THR A 462 6.40 13.85 -0.56
C THR A 462 7.77 13.25 -0.32
N ALA A 463 7.85 12.22 0.52
CA ALA A 463 9.05 11.45 0.80
C ALA A 463 9.27 10.31 -0.17
N ALA A 464 8.18 9.72 -0.68
CA ALA A 464 8.28 8.65 -1.68
C ALA A 464 8.81 9.23 -3.00
N ASN A 465 9.75 8.52 -3.63
CA ASN A 465 10.23 8.89 -4.94
C ASN A 465 9.16 8.55 -5.98
N VAL A 466 8.57 9.59 -6.59
CA VAL A 466 7.49 9.44 -7.59
C VAL A 466 7.97 8.89 -8.95
N GLU A 467 9.26 8.61 -9.06
CA GLU A 467 9.91 8.03 -10.25
C GLU A 467 10.22 6.53 -10.04
N THR A 468 9.67 5.87 -9.01
CA THR A 468 9.93 4.44 -8.71
C THR A 468 8.67 3.69 -8.29
N TRP A 469 8.77 2.37 -8.18
CA TRP A 469 7.73 1.51 -7.61
C TRP A 469 7.41 1.81 -6.13
N ASP A 470 6.24 1.34 -5.67
CA ASP A 470 5.75 1.38 -4.29
C ASP A 470 5.54 2.77 -3.69
N VAL A 471 5.21 3.77 -4.51
CA VAL A 471 4.97 5.14 -4.03
C VAL A 471 3.84 5.18 -3.00
N GLY A 472 2.75 4.48 -3.27
CA GLY A 472 1.59 4.34 -2.40
C GLY A 472 2.00 3.68 -1.09
N SER A 473 2.54 2.46 -1.16
CA SER A 473 2.97 1.68 0.00
C SER A 473 3.91 2.48 0.91
N ARG A 474 4.98 3.07 0.36
CA ARG A 474 5.96 3.87 1.11
C ARG A 474 5.35 5.13 1.71
N THR A 475 4.44 5.79 0.99
CA THR A 475 3.72 6.97 1.52
C THR A 475 2.89 6.58 2.75
N PHE A 476 2.10 5.51 2.68
CA PHE A 476 1.31 5.03 3.82
C PHE A 476 2.20 4.50 4.96
N GLY A 477 3.36 3.97 4.62
CA GLY A 477 4.45 3.65 5.54
C GLY A 477 4.84 4.83 6.42
N TYR A 478 5.24 5.94 5.80
CA TYR A 478 5.60 7.16 6.54
C TYR A 478 4.45 7.74 7.36
N ILE A 479 3.22 7.71 6.83
CA ILE A 479 2.01 8.16 7.57
C ILE A 479 1.86 7.34 8.86
N THR A 480 1.96 6.02 8.74
CA THR A 480 1.80 5.08 9.85
C THR A 480 2.94 5.19 10.85
N THR A 481 4.19 5.23 10.39
CA THR A 481 5.38 5.38 11.24
C THR A 481 5.36 6.70 12.00
N ALA A 482 4.91 7.80 11.39
CA ALA A 482 4.80 9.10 12.07
C ALA A 482 3.74 9.05 13.19
N ALA A 483 2.59 8.41 12.93
CA ALA A 483 1.55 8.22 13.93
C ALA A 483 2.00 7.29 15.07
N LEU A 484 2.72 6.21 14.77
CA LEU A 484 3.32 5.32 15.76
C LEU A 484 4.35 6.05 16.63
N TYR A 485 5.25 6.81 16.02
CA TYR A 485 6.28 7.57 16.73
C TYR A 485 5.67 8.59 17.68
N GLN A 486 4.68 9.37 17.23
CA GLN A 486 3.99 10.33 18.09
C GLN A 486 3.27 9.62 19.24
N LYS A 487 2.59 8.50 18.98
CA LYS A 487 1.91 7.72 20.03
C LYS A 487 2.88 7.11 21.04
N LEU A 488 4.05 6.67 20.59
CA LEU A 488 5.06 6.04 21.43
C LEU A 488 5.80 7.06 22.30
N THR A 489 6.18 8.19 21.73
CA THR A 489 7.08 9.17 22.38
C THR A 489 6.37 10.40 22.94
N GLY A 490 5.16 10.70 22.46
CA GLY A 490 4.47 11.98 22.69
C GLY A 490 5.08 13.15 21.89
N SER A 491 6.16 12.94 21.14
CA SER A 491 6.84 13.96 20.36
C SER A 491 6.03 14.36 19.13
N LYS A 492 6.01 15.66 18.83
CA LYS A 492 5.40 16.24 17.61
C LYS A 492 6.42 16.61 16.54
N GLU A 493 7.68 16.20 16.71
CA GLU A 493 8.80 16.49 15.81
C GLU A 493 8.47 16.19 14.34
N TYR A 494 7.85 15.04 14.06
CA TYR A 494 7.45 14.62 12.71
C TYR A 494 5.97 14.88 12.40
N ALA A 495 5.24 15.66 13.20
CA ALA A 495 3.81 15.89 12.98
C ALA A 495 3.55 16.62 11.64
N THR A 496 4.35 17.64 11.32
CA THR A 496 4.26 18.33 10.01
C THR A 496 4.54 17.36 8.86
N PHE A 497 5.61 16.57 8.99
CA PHE A 497 5.99 15.58 7.99
C PHE A 497 4.85 14.57 7.74
N GLY A 498 4.27 14.00 8.81
CA GLY A 498 3.13 13.08 8.71
C GLY A 498 1.92 13.70 8.01
N THR A 499 1.60 14.97 8.31
CA THR A 499 0.50 15.68 7.61
C THR A 499 0.81 15.94 6.13
N GLN A 500 2.08 16.13 5.75
CA GLN A 500 2.49 16.30 4.36
C GLN A 500 2.39 14.97 3.58
N GLN A 501 2.82 13.86 4.17
CA GLN A 501 2.70 12.54 3.54
C GLN A 501 1.23 12.15 3.35
N ARG A 502 0.40 12.38 4.38
CA ARG A 502 -1.06 12.20 4.27
C ARG A 502 -1.66 13.12 3.22
N GLY A 503 -1.22 14.37 3.19
CA GLY A 503 -1.60 15.32 2.14
C GLY A 503 -1.34 14.76 0.76
N PHE A 504 -0.13 14.26 0.49
CA PHE A 504 0.25 13.66 -0.80
C PHE A 504 -0.67 12.48 -1.17
N ALA A 505 -0.89 11.55 -0.23
CA ALA A 505 -1.80 10.41 -0.41
C ALA A 505 -3.25 10.83 -0.72
N LEU A 506 -3.69 11.98 -0.23
CA LEU A 506 -5.09 12.44 -0.31
C LEU A 506 -5.30 13.59 -1.31
N GLY A 507 -4.35 13.88 -2.20
CA GLY A 507 -4.53 14.86 -3.30
C GLY A 507 -3.58 16.06 -3.29
N THR A 508 -2.60 16.09 -2.40
CA THR A 508 -1.53 17.11 -2.38
C THR A 508 -0.37 16.66 -3.27
N ASN A 509 -0.70 16.31 -4.50
CA ASN A 509 0.22 15.89 -5.55
C ASN A 509 -0.11 16.61 -6.85
N ALA A 510 0.74 16.50 -7.86
CA ALA A 510 0.58 17.24 -9.11
C ALA A 510 -0.79 17.03 -9.76
N TRP A 511 -1.25 15.78 -9.79
CA TRP A 511 -2.51 15.37 -10.39
C TRP A 511 -3.75 15.77 -9.58
N GLY A 512 -3.57 16.09 -8.29
CA GLY A 512 -4.67 16.36 -7.36
C GLY A 512 -5.52 15.13 -7.08
N THR A 513 -4.97 13.93 -7.24
CA THR A 513 -5.69 12.66 -7.09
C THR A 513 -5.44 12.07 -5.71
N SER A 514 -6.46 11.53 -5.06
CA SER A 514 -6.22 10.66 -3.91
C SER A 514 -5.71 9.31 -4.41
N LEU A 515 -4.73 8.74 -3.72
CA LEU A 515 -4.26 7.36 -3.95
C LEU A 515 -5.23 6.32 -3.40
N ILE A 516 -6.39 6.73 -2.85
CA ILE A 516 -7.42 5.85 -2.31
C ILE A 516 -8.70 6.04 -3.12
N VAL A 517 -9.14 4.98 -3.79
CA VAL A 517 -10.34 4.99 -4.61
C VAL A 517 -11.57 5.32 -3.74
N GLY A 518 -12.43 6.23 -4.20
CA GLY A 518 -13.63 6.67 -3.48
C GLY A 518 -13.38 7.62 -2.31
N VAL A 519 -12.14 8.07 -2.06
CA VAL A 519 -11.82 9.05 -1.01
C VAL A 519 -11.47 10.40 -1.61
N GLY A 520 -12.08 11.46 -1.08
CA GLY A 520 -11.93 12.82 -1.62
C GLY A 520 -12.89 13.09 -2.78
N THR A 521 -12.52 14.04 -3.63
CA THR A 521 -13.31 14.50 -4.79
C THR A 521 -12.73 14.10 -6.14
N LYS A 522 -11.46 13.71 -6.17
CA LYS A 522 -10.73 13.22 -7.34
C LYS A 522 -9.86 12.05 -6.90
N PHE A 523 -10.09 10.90 -7.49
CA PHE A 523 -9.44 9.61 -7.24
C PHE A 523 -9.50 8.78 -8.54
N PRO A 524 -8.71 7.69 -8.68
CA PRO A 524 -8.73 6.84 -9.86
C PRO A 524 -10.09 6.19 -10.10
N GLU A 525 -10.59 6.27 -11.34
CA GLU A 525 -11.86 5.65 -11.75
C GLU A 525 -11.66 4.38 -12.58
N CYS A 526 -10.46 4.16 -13.12
CA CYS A 526 -10.07 3.02 -13.94
C CYS A 526 -8.92 2.23 -13.31
N PRO A 527 -9.07 1.69 -12.07
CA PRO A 527 -8.04 0.85 -11.49
C PRO A 527 -7.84 -0.42 -12.33
N HIS A 528 -6.59 -0.89 -12.45
CA HIS A 528 -6.27 -2.19 -13.03
C HIS A 528 -6.80 -3.30 -12.11
N HIS A 529 -8.06 -3.69 -12.29
CA HIS A 529 -8.72 -4.63 -11.39
C HIS A 529 -9.91 -5.31 -12.09
N GLN A 530 -9.85 -6.63 -12.22
CA GLN A 530 -10.80 -7.40 -13.05
C GLN A 530 -12.24 -7.29 -12.55
N ALA A 531 -12.49 -7.59 -11.27
CA ALA A 531 -13.84 -7.53 -10.71
C ALA A 531 -14.44 -6.11 -10.69
N ALA A 532 -13.65 -5.08 -10.40
CA ALA A 532 -14.10 -3.69 -10.44
C ALA A 532 -14.40 -3.22 -11.86
N ASN A 533 -13.64 -3.68 -12.86
CA ASN A 533 -13.86 -3.36 -14.25
C ASN A 533 -15.16 -3.99 -14.80
N LEU A 534 -15.39 -5.27 -14.50
CA LEU A 534 -16.48 -6.04 -15.08
C LEU A 534 -17.81 -5.91 -14.33
N SER A 535 -17.77 -5.74 -13.00
CA SER A 535 -18.98 -5.61 -12.17
C SER A 535 -19.19 -4.21 -11.57
N GLY A 536 -18.17 -3.35 -11.63
CA GLY A 536 -18.23 -1.97 -11.18
C GLY A 536 -18.67 -0.99 -12.27
N SER A 537 -18.46 0.30 -12.01
CA SER A 537 -18.74 1.39 -12.94
C SER A 537 -17.45 2.03 -13.41
N VAL A 538 -17.18 1.95 -14.72
CA VAL A 538 -16.06 2.63 -15.40
C VAL A 538 -16.26 4.15 -15.57
N ASN A 539 -17.45 4.64 -15.22
CA ASN A 539 -17.83 6.06 -15.31
C ASN A 539 -18.01 6.71 -13.93
N GLY A 540 -17.44 6.11 -12.88
CA GLY A 540 -17.60 6.57 -11.50
C GLY A 540 -18.98 6.25 -10.91
N GLY A 541 -19.30 6.85 -9.76
CA GLY A 541 -20.56 6.63 -9.04
C GLY A 541 -20.43 5.70 -7.82
N SER A 542 -21.48 4.96 -7.49
CA SER A 542 -21.56 4.18 -6.23
C SER A 542 -20.94 2.78 -6.30
N LYS A 543 -20.76 2.23 -7.50
CA LYS A 543 -20.15 0.91 -7.77
C LYS A 543 -18.67 1.03 -8.13
N VAL A 544 -17.89 1.70 -7.29
CA VAL A 544 -16.43 1.79 -7.42
C VAL A 544 -15.77 0.98 -6.31
N LEU A 545 -14.49 0.65 -6.50
CA LEU A 545 -13.67 -0.12 -5.57
C LEU A 545 -13.22 0.74 -4.37
N VAL A 546 -14.19 1.18 -3.56
CA VAL A 546 -13.96 2.11 -2.44
C VAL A 546 -12.91 1.57 -1.48
N GLY A 547 -11.96 2.43 -1.10
CA GLY A 547 -10.93 2.13 -0.12
C GLY A 547 -9.67 1.50 -0.68
N ALA A 548 -9.66 1.10 -1.95
CA ALA A 548 -8.48 0.51 -2.57
C ALA A 548 -7.35 1.53 -2.64
N VAL A 549 -6.19 1.18 -2.10
CA VAL A 549 -4.98 1.98 -2.23
C VAL A 549 -4.24 1.52 -3.48
N ILE A 550 -4.01 2.44 -4.42
CA ILE A 550 -3.22 2.18 -5.63
C ILE A 550 -1.73 2.44 -5.41
N ASN A 551 -0.87 1.89 -6.28
CA ASN A 551 0.56 2.19 -6.27
C ASN A 551 0.85 3.69 -6.44
N GLY A 552 0.13 4.39 -7.32
CA GLY A 552 0.32 5.82 -7.57
C GLY A 552 1.31 6.13 -8.70
N PRO A 553 1.86 7.34 -8.76
CA PRO A 553 2.76 7.75 -9.85
C PRO A 553 4.01 6.87 -9.93
N ASN A 554 4.56 6.70 -11.13
CA ASN A 554 5.73 5.86 -11.36
C ASN A 554 6.63 6.43 -12.47
N ASP A 555 7.77 5.79 -12.73
CA ASP A 555 8.73 6.15 -13.78
C ASP A 555 8.01 6.31 -15.15
N ALA A 556 8.21 7.44 -15.80
CA ALA A 556 7.57 7.75 -17.08
C ALA A 556 7.84 6.72 -18.19
N THR A 557 8.97 6.01 -18.14
CA THR A 557 9.33 4.98 -19.13
C THR A 557 8.37 3.79 -19.14
N LEU A 558 7.69 3.51 -18.02
CA LEU A 558 6.71 2.42 -17.88
C LEU A 558 5.38 2.68 -18.63
N PHE A 559 5.20 3.89 -19.18
CA PHE A 559 3.94 4.32 -19.81
C PHE A 559 4.09 4.57 -21.31
N GLY A 560 5.25 4.27 -21.89
CA GLY A 560 5.49 4.40 -23.33
C GLY A 560 4.63 3.43 -24.15
N ASP A 561 4.41 2.23 -23.62
CA ASP A 561 3.49 1.23 -24.14
C ASP A 561 2.82 0.49 -22.97
N LEU A 562 1.51 0.67 -22.82
CA LEU A 562 0.69 -0.04 -21.83
C LEU A 562 0.03 -1.30 -22.43
N GLY A 563 0.35 -1.63 -23.68
CA GLY A 563 -0.29 -2.71 -24.41
C GLY A 563 -1.73 -2.41 -24.84
N GLU A 564 -2.39 -3.45 -25.33
CA GLU A 564 -3.79 -3.40 -25.73
C GLU A 564 -4.73 -3.55 -24.51
N MET A 565 -5.99 -3.16 -24.66
CA MET A 565 -6.99 -3.43 -23.62
C MET A 565 -7.18 -4.95 -23.49
N PRO A 566 -7.20 -5.52 -22.27
CA PRO A 566 -7.39 -6.95 -22.10
C PRO A 566 -8.67 -7.43 -22.80
N PRO A 567 -8.62 -8.53 -23.58
CA PRO A 567 -9.81 -9.10 -24.20
C PRO A 567 -10.91 -9.37 -23.16
N GLY A 568 -12.14 -8.97 -23.47
CA GLY A 568 -13.29 -9.12 -22.55
C GLY A 568 -13.43 -8.02 -21.50
N SER A 569 -12.46 -7.12 -21.35
CA SER A 569 -12.56 -5.96 -20.46
C SER A 569 -13.55 -4.90 -20.95
N VAL A 570 -14.03 -4.07 -20.02
CA VAL A 570 -14.74 -2.84 -20.35
C VAL A 570 -13.71 -1.71 -20.46
N SER A 571 -13.54 -1.14 -21.66
CA SER A 571 -12.57 -0.05 -21.89
C SER A 571 -12.76 1.11 -20.91
N CYS A 572 -11.67 1.51 -20.24
CA CYS A 572 -11.67 2.57 -19.24
C CYS A 572 -10.33 3.33 -19.28
N THR A 573 -10.38 4.59 -19.74
CA THR A 573 -9.26 5.52 -19.74
C THR A 573 -9.77 6.92 -19.44
N LYS A 574 -9.09 7.65 -18.55
CA LYS A 574 -9.45 9.04 -18.21
C LYS A 574 -8.38 10.03 -18.69
N PRO A 575 -8.76 11.09 -19.45
CA PRO A 575 -7.78 11.98 -20.09
C PRO A 575 -7.15 13.03 -19.16
N TYR A 576 -7.62 13.18 -17.91
CA TYR A 576 -7.42 14.38 -17.09
C TYR A 576 -6.11 14.45 -16.27
N THR A 577 -5.08 13.67 -16.62
CA THR A 577 -3.81 13.61 -15.87
C THR A 577 -2.58 14.05 -16.66
N VAL A 578 -2.63 14.01 -17.99
CA VAL A 578 -1.44 14.16 -18.84
C VAL A 578 -0.73 15.50 -18.66
N GLU A 579 -1.48 16.59 -18.48
CA GLU A 579 -0.91 17.93 -18.26
C GLU A 579 -0.12 18.07 -16.94
N PHE A 580 -0.33 17.15 -16.00
CA PHE A 580 0.36 17.10 -14.71
C PHE A 580 1.48 16.07 -14.67
N ASN A 581 1.72 15.34 -15.76
CA ASN A 581 2.91 14.49 -15.85
C ASN A 581 4.17 15.35 -15.93
N SER A 582 5.29 14.79 -15.47
CA SER A 582 6.62 15.35 -15.72
C SER A 582 7.36 14.48 -16.73
N ALA A 583 8.55 14.92 -17.16
CA ALA A 583 9.41 14.11 -18.02
C ALA A 583 9.88 12.79 -17.37
N LYS A 584 9.71 12.65 -16.05
CA LYS A 584 10.23 11.51 -15.27
C LYS A 584 9.16 10.73 -14.52
N SER A 585 7.99 11.32 -14.30
CA SER A 585 6.93 10.72 -13.48
C SER A 585 5.57 10.89 -14.14
N VAL A 586 4.84 9.77 -14.23
CA VAL A 586 3.51 9.69 -14.83
C VAL A 586 2.55 9.03 -13.84
N PHE A 587 1.32 9.53 -13.81
CA PHE A 587 0.18 8.83 -13.23
C PHE A 587 -0.89 8.69 -14.31
N ALA A 588 -1.34 7.46 -14.56
CA ALA A 588 -2.35 7.16 -15.56
C ALA A 588 -3.57 6.50 -14.89
N ASP A 589 -4.73 7.14 -15.08
CA ASP A 589 -6.02 6.56 -14.71
C ASP A 589 -6.57 5.81 -15.93
N ASP A 590 -5.93 4.68 -16.21
CA ASP A 590 -6.17 3.79 -17.35
C ASP A 590 -6.17 2.35 -16.85
N LEU A 591 -7.11 1.54 -17.34
CA LEU A 591 -7.26 0.13 -16.94
C LEU A 591 -5.99 -0.67 -17.15
N ARG A 592 -5.20 -0.36 -18.19
CA ARG A 592 -3.96 -1.07 -18.51
C ARG A 592 -2.78 -0.65 -17.64
N SER A 593 -2.93 0.44 -16.88
CA SER A 593 -1.85 1.00 -16.09
C SER A 593 -1.67 0.29 -14.75
N TRP A 594 -1.45 -1.02 -14.79
CA TRP A 594 -1.06 -1.78 -13.59
C TRP A 594 0.17 -1.17 -12.85
N PRO A 595 1.17 -0.53 -13.52
CA PRO A 595 2.28 0.09 -12.79
C PRO A 595 1.89 1.24 -11.87
N SER A 596 0.67 1.78 -12.03
CA SER A 596 0.22 3.01 -11.35
C SER A 596 -1.13 2.87 -10.64
N SER A 597 -2.11 2.26 -11.30
CA SER A 597 -3.51 2.22 -10.87
C SER A 597 -3.96 0.86 -10.33
N GLU A 598 -3.07 -0.15 -10.27
CA GLU A 598 -3.36 -1.40 -9.59
C GLU A 598 -3.36 -1.19 -8.07
N PRO A 599 -4.45 -1.58 -7.38
CA PRO A 599 -4.48 -1.64 -5.93
C PRO A 599 -4.07 -3.02 -5.42
N ALA A 600 -3.50 -3.06 -4.22
CA ALA A 600 -3.13 -4.31 -3.55
C ALA A 600 -3.51 -4.30 -2.06
N ILE A 601 -3.64 -5.49 -1.49
CA ILE A 601 -4.02 -5.69 -0.08
C ILE A 601 -2.96 -5.13 0.87
N ASP A 602 -1.68 -5.24 0.53
CA ASP A 602 -0.57 -4.75 1.36
C ASP A 602 -0.51 -3.22 1.40
N PHE A 603 -0.72 -2.54 0.25
CA PHE A 603 -0.82 -1.08 0.19
C PHE A 603 -1.98 -0.60 1.07
N THR A 604 -3.12 -1.28 0.94
CA THR A 604 -4.36 -0.90 1.63
C THR A 604 -4.28 -1.19 3.12
N ALA A 605 -3.63 -2.28 3.54
CA ALA A 605 -3.41 -2.65 4.92
C ALA A 605 -2.67 -1.57 5.72
N THR A 606 -1.61 -1.00 5.13
CA THR A 606 -0.86 0.10 5.73
C THR A 606 -1.76 1.33 5.91
N GLY A 607 -2.62 1.61 4.92
CA GLY A 607 -3.66 2.64 5.00
C GLY A 607 -4.63 2.41 6.17
N VAL A 608 -5.17 1.19 6.33
CA VAL A 608 -6.07 0.83 7.44
C VAL A 608 -5.43 1.18 8.79
N LEU A 609 -4.18 0.76 9.00
CA LEU A 609 -3.46 0.99 10.25
C LEU A 609 -3.17 2.47 10.47
N GLY A 610 -2.62 3.16 9.47
CA GLY A 610 -2.27 4.58 9.55
C GLY A 610 -3.46 5.47 9.90
N PHE A 611 -4.59 5.33 9.17
CA PHE A 611 -5.79 6.12 9.46
C PHE A 611 -6.46 5.72 10.76
N SER A 612 -6.41 4.44 11.13
CA SER A 612 -6.88 3.97 12.45
C SER A 612 -6.04 4.51 13.61
N LEU A 613 -4.75 4.81 13.41
CA LEU A 613 -3.93 5.49 14.41
C LEU A 613 -4.30 6.97 14.46
N ILE A 614 -4.29 7.66 13.32
CA ILE A 614 -4.59 9.10 13.21
C ILE A 614 -5.96 9.45 13.79
N ALA A 615 -7.00 8.65 13.49
CA ALA A 615 -8.36 8.89 13.99
C ALA A 615 -8.49 8.81 15.51
N HIS A 616 -7.48 8.26 16.21
CA HIS A 616 -7.47 8.04 17.65
C HIS A 616 -6.28 8.73 18.36
N SER A 617 -5.56 9.61 17.65
CA SER A 617 -4.44 10.40 18.18
C SER A 617 -4.86 11.65 18.93
#